data_AF-A0A7C3PA47-F1
#
_entry.id   AF-A0A7C3PA47-F1
#
_cell.length_a   1.000
_cell.length_b   1.000
_cell.length_c   1.000
_cell.angle_alpha   90.00
_cell.angle_beta   90.00
_cell.angle_gamma   90.00
#
_symmetry.space_group_name_H-M   'P 1'
#
loop_
_entity.id
_entity.type
_entity.pdbx_description
1 polymer ?
#
loop_
_entity_poly.entity_id
_entity_poly.type
_entity_poly.pdbx_seq_one_letter_code
_entity_poly.pdbx_strand_id
1 'polypeptide(L)'
;MSGLRSGLGLAIDIAGAAAWGLAAFFIVARLLSPAAGSLLGLALFLSALTLMIGARLQETKARQLAAGACPRCGSALRTDHQHRRWDAAGKAWLAPLTTWACRGCGFEQDEAIPCGSCPAES
;
A
#
# COMPACT_ATOMS: atom_id res chain seq x y z
N MET A 1 -20.22 -7.23 6.68
CA MET A 1 -19.66 -8.45 6.02
C MET A 1 -18.22 -8.30 5.53
N SER A 2 -17.55 -7.15 5.74
CA SER A 2 -16.19 -6.90 5.23
C SER A 2 -15.06 -7.57 6.04
N GLY A 3 -15.25 -7.79 7.33
CA GLY A 3 -14.24 -8.38 8.22
C GLY A 3 -13.89 -9.84 7.91
N LEU A 4 -14.88 -10.66 7.53
CA LEU A 4 -14.65 -12.07 7.16
C LEU A 4 -13.83 -12.21 5.87
N ARG A 5 -14.09 -11.36 4.87
CA ARG A 5 -13.27 -11.30 3.63
C ARG A 5 -11.84 -10.84 3.89
N SER A 6 -11.66 -9.93 4.85
CA SER A 6 -10.32 -9.46 5.27
C SER A 6 -9.53 -10.54 6.00
N GLY A 7 -10.17 -11.31 6.89
CA GLY A 7 -9.51 -12.37 7.65
C GLY A 7 -9.10 -13.56 6.79
N LEU A 8 -9.98 -14.00 5.88
CA LEU A 8 -9.67 -15.08 4.95
C LEU A 8 -8.55 -14.70 3.98
N GLY A 9 -8.55 -13.45 3.49
CA GLY A 9 -7.47 -12.94 2.64
C GLY A 9 -6.11 -12.99 3.33
N LEU A 10 -6.03 -12.55 4.59
CA LEU A 10 -4.80 -12.62 5.38
C LEU A 10 -4.33 -14.07 5.60
N ALA A 11 -5.26 -15.00 5.86
CA ALA A 11 -4.91 -16.41 6.05
C ALA A 11 -4.33 -17.02 4.77
N ILE A 12 -4.91 -16.71 3.60
CA ILE A 12 -4.41 -17.15 2.29
C ILE A 12 -3.02 -16.56 2.02
N ASP A 13 -2.84 -15.26 2.29
CA ASP A 13 -1.57 -14.56 2.14
C ASP A 13 -0.46 -15.23 2.97
N ILE A 14 -0.73 -15.50 4.26
CA ILE A 14 0.20 -16.18 5.17
C ILE A 14 0.52 -17.60 4.69
N ALA A 15 -0.50 -18.37 4.27
CA ALA A 15 -0.32 -19.73 3.78
C ALA A 15 0.54 -19.76 2.51
N GLY A 16 0.32 -18.81 1.58
CA GLY A 16 1.12 -18.65 0.38
C GLY A 16 2.58 -18.33 0.69
N ALA A 17 2.83 -17.35 1.58
CA ALA A 17 4.19 -17.03 2.01
C ALA A 17 4.88 -18.22 2.68
N ALA A 18 4.17 -18.96 3.53
CA ALA A 18 4.70 -20.14 4.21
C ALA A 18 5.05 -21.25 3.21
N ALA A 19 4.21 -21.48 2.21
CA ALA A 19 4.47 -22.46 1.15
C ALA A 19 5.74 -22.12 0.36
N TRP A 20 5.94 -20.85 -0.01
CA TRP A 20 7.14 -20.40 -0.71
C TRP A 20 8.40 -20.48 0.16
N GLY A 21 8.32 -20.08 1.44
CA GLY A 21 9.43 -20.23 2.38
C GLY A 21 9.82 -21.70 2.58
N LEU A 22 8.83 -22.58 2.70
CA LEU A 22 9.05 -24.02 2.85
C LEU A 22 9.65 -24.66 1.59
N ALA A 23 9.18 -24.26 0.41
CA ALA A 23 9.75 -24.72 -0.86
C ALA A 23 11.23 -24.35 -0.98
N ALA A 24 11.58 -23.09 -0.67
CA ALA A 24 12.97 -22.65 -0.69
C ALA A 24 13.84 -23.36 0.35
N PHE A 25 13.30 -23.61 1.54
CA PHE A 25 13.95 -24.43 2.55
C PHE A 25 14.29 -25.81 1.98
N PHE A 26 13.31 -26.55 1.44
CA PHE A 26 13.56 -27.90 0.94
C PHE A 26 14.56 -27.93 -0.22
N ILE A 27 14.50 -26.97 -1.13
CA ILE A 27 15.44 -26.86 -2.25
C ILE A 27 16.86 -26.63 -1.74
N VAL A 28 17.07 -25.63 -0.88
CA VAL A 28 18.43 -25.26 -0.44
C VAL A 28 18.97 -26.21 0.63
N ALA A 29 18.11 -26.77 1.49
CA ALA A 29 18.52 -27.80 2.43
C ALA A 29 19.07 -29.04 1.73
N ARG A 30 18.51 -29.38 0.55
CA ARG A 30 18.94 -30.52 -0.25
C ARG A 30 20.23 -30.27 -1.05
N LEU A 31 20.46 -29.01 -1.46
CA LEU A 31 21.58 -28.61 -2.33
C LEU A 31 22.81 -28.12 -1.56
N LEU A 32 22.64 -27.44 -0.42
CA LEU A 32 23.72 -26.82 0.34
C LEU A 32 23.79 -27.39 1.78
N SER A 33 22.86 -26.98 2.64
CA SER A 33 22.79 -27.44 4.03
C SER A 33 21.45 -27.06 4.66
N PRO A 34 20.99 -27.79 5.70
CA PRO A 34 19.77 -27.43 6.43
C PRO A 34 19.82 -26.01 7.01
N ALA A 35 20.98 -25.55 7.49
CA ALA A 35 21.13 -24.20 8.02
C ALA A 35 20.93 -23.12 6.95
N ALA A 36 21.53 -23.28 5.77
CA ALA A 36 21.33 -22.37 4.64
C ALA A 36 19.88 -22.38 4.15
N GLY A 37 19.25 -23.56 4.10
CA GLY A 37 17.84 -23.70 3.76
C GLY A 37 16.93 -22.95 4.74
N SER A 38 17.19 -23.08 6.05
CA SER A 38 16.41 -22.40 7.09
C SER A 38 16.49 -20.88 6.96
N LEU A 39 17.70 -20.34 6.74
CA LEU A 39 17.90 -18.90 6.57
C LEU A 39 17.17 -18.37 5.34
N LEU A 40 17.29 -19.04 4.19
CA LEU A 40 16.62 -18.59 2.97
C LEU A 40 15.09 -18.73 3.05
N GLY A 41 14.60 -19.86 3.57
CA GLY A 41 13.17 -20.09 3.73
C GLY A 41 12.52 -19.06 4.65
N LEU A 42 13.19 -18.74 5.77
CA LEU A 42 12.74 -17.69 6.69
C LEU A 42 12.78 -16.31 6.04
N ALA A 43 13.87 -15.97 5.32
CA ALA A 43 14.00 -14.69 4.63
C ALA A 43 12.88 -14.48 3.61
N LEU A 44 12.59 -15.48 2.78
CA LEU A 44 11.50 -15.40 1.79
C LEU A 44 10.13 -15.27 2.44
N PHE A 45 9.86 -16.05 3.49
CA PHE A 45 8.62 -15.95 4.25
C PHE A 45 8.42 -14.53 4.80
N LEU A 46 9.44 -13.98 5.48
CA LEU A 46 9.37 -12.65 6.06
C LEU A 46 9.25 -11.56 5.00
N SER A 47 10.01 -11.63 3.90
CA SER A 47 9.91 -10.67 2.80
C SER A 47 8.52 -10.65 2.17
N ALA A 48 7.95 -11.84 1.90
CA ALA A 48 6.59 -11.95 1.38
C ALA A 48 5.59 -11.33 2.37
N LEU A 49 5.72 -11.64 3.67
CA LEU A 49 4.85 -11.09 4.71
C LEU A 49 4.91 -9.56 4.77
N THR A 50 6.11 -8.99 4.72
CA THR A 50 6.32 -7.53 4.71
C THR A 50 5.67 -6.87 3.49
N LEU A 51 5.83 -7.45 2.30
CA LEU A 51 5.22 -6.93 1.07
C LEU A 51 3.69 -6.97 1.14
N MET A 52 3.11 -8.07 1.62
CA MET A 52 1.66 -8.23 1.74
C MET A 52 1.07 -7.26 2.77
N ILE A 53 1.69 -7.11 3.95
CA ILE A 53 1.26 -6.14 4.96
C ILE A 53 1.36 -4.72 4.39
N GLY A 54 2.46 -4.38 3.70
CA GLY A 54 2.63 -3.11 3.02
C GLY A 54 1.51 -2.82 2.02
N ALA A 55 1.20 -3.78 1.15
CA ALA A 55 0.13 -3.67 0.17
C ALA A 55 -1.25 -3.45 0.82
N ARG A 56 -1.56 -4.20 1.89
CA ARG A 56 -2.83 -4.04 2.65
C ARG A 56 -2.93 -2.67 3.31
N LEU A 57 -1.83 -2.15 3.87
CA LEU A 57 -1.79 -0.82 4.46
C LEU A 57 -2.00 0.27 3.40
N GLN A 58 -1.36 0.14 2.24
CA GLN A 58 -1.56 1.06 1.12
C GLN A 58 -2.99 1.01 0.58
N GLU A 59 -3.57 -0.18 0.43
CA GLU A 59 -4.96 -0.35 -0.01
C GLU A 59 -5.94 0.28 0.99
N THR A 60 -5.71 0.07 2.29
CA THR A 60 -6.54 0.67 3.36
C THR A 60 -6.42 2.18 3.36
N LYS A 61 -5.19 2.71 3.24
CA LYS A 61 -4.91 4.14 3.11
C LYS A 61 -5.66 4.72 1.90
N ALA A 62 -5.52 4.11 0.73
CA ALA A 62 -6.17 4.55 -0.50
C ALA A 62 -7.70 4.57 -0.36
N ARG A 63 -8.30 3.54 0.25
CA ARG A 63 -9.75 3.49 0.52
C ARG A 63 -10.19 4.59 1.49
N GLN A 64 -9.43 4.86 2.55
CA GLN A 64 -9.73 5.92 3.51
C GLN A 64 -9.64 7.31 2.85
N LEU A 65 -8.61 7.54 2.04
CA LEU A 65 -8.46 8.80 1.30
C LEU A 65 -9.58 9.00 0.27
N ALA A 66 -9.95 7.94 -0.47
CA ALA A 66 -11.08 7.98 -1.39
C ALA A 66 -12.42 8.27 -0.68
N ALA A 67 -12.55 7.86 0.58
CA ALA A 67 -13.69 8.18 1.43
C ALA A 67 -13.59 9.55 2.14
N GLY A 68 -12.52 10.33 1.89
CA GLY A 68 -12.29 11.63 2.52
C GLY A 68 -11.94 11.56 4.01
N ALA A 69 -11.43 10.42 4.49
CA ALA A 69 -11.09 10.17 5.89
C ALA A 69 -9.58 10.07 6.11
N CYS A 70 -9.10 10.62 7.23
CA CYS A 70 -7.70 10.55 7.62
C CYS A 70 -7.26 9.11 7.94
N PRO A 71 -6.18 8.58 7.34
CA PRO A 71 -5.71 7.23 7.64
C PRO A 71 -5.25 6.99 9.07
N ARG A 72 -4.87 8.06 9.79
CA ARG A 72 -4.40 7.97 11.18
C ARG A 72 -5.53 7.97 12.22
N CYS A 73 -6.48 8.88 12.08
CA CYS A 73 -7.48 9.13 13.13
C CYS A 73 -8.93 9.05 12.65
N GLY A 74 -9.17 8.76 11.36
CA GLY A 74 -10.50 8.61 10.78
C GLY A 74 -11.31 9.92 10.61
N SER A 75 -10.80 11.07 11.07
CA SER A 75 -11.52 12.34 10.93
C SER A 75 -11.54 12.81 9.48
N ALA A 76 -12.53 13.65 9.13
CA ALA A 76 -12.67 14.20 7.79
C ALA A 76 -11.45 15.03 7.36
N LEU A 77 -11.02 14.82 6.12
CA LEU A 77 -9.93 15.57 5.52
C LEU A 77 -10.38 17.00 5.16
N ARG A 78 -9.45 17.95 5.22
CA ARG A 78 -9.54 19.21 4.48
C ARG A 78 -8.70 19.01 3.21
N THR A 79 -9.37 19.01 2.06
CA THR A 79 -8.73 18.82 0.77
C THR A 79 -8.54 20.20 0.13
N ASP A 80 -7.31 20.70 0.14
CA ASP A 80 -6.91 21.81 -0.73
C ASP A 80 -6.29 21.17 -1.98
N HIS A 81 -7.07 21.06 -3.05
CA HIS A 81 -6.59 20.43 -4.28
C HIS A 81 -6.09 21.50 -5.25
N GLN A 82 -4.90 21.30 -5.83
CA GLN A 82 -4.46 22.09 -6.96
C GLN A 82 -4.79 21.34 -8.26
N HIS A 83 -5.51 22.01 -9.16
CA HIS A 83 -5.79 21.46 -10.48
C HIS A 83 -4.50 21.36 -11.30
N ARG A 84 -4.54 20.49 -12.31
CA ARG A 84 -3.49 20.39 -13.33
C ARG A 84 -3.19 21.78 -13.87
N ARG A 85 -1.94 22.23 -13.78
CA ARG A 85 -1.51 23.53 -14.29
C ARG A 85 -0.42 23.34 -15.33
N TRP A 86 -0.42 24.20 -16.34
CA TRP A 86 0.66 24.28 -17.32
C TRP A 86 1.89 24.91 -16.65
N ASP A 87 3.02 24.19 -16.66
CA ASP A 87 4.31 24.77 -16.30
C ASP A 87 4.98 25.32 -17.56
N ALA A 88 4.98 26.65 -17.69
CA ALA A 88 5.60 27.33 -18.81
C ALA A 88 7.12 27.15 -18.86
N ALA A 89 7.79 26.96 -17.72
CA ALA A 89 9.23 26.79 -17.65
C ALA A 89 9.65 25.38 -18.09
N GLY A 90 8.96 24.35 -17.57
CA GLY A 90 9.17 22.96 -17.96
C GLY A 90 8.52 22.55 -19.29
N LYS A 91 7.68 23.42 -19.88
CA LYS A 91 6.83 23.14 -21.07
C LYS A 91 6.05 21.83 -20.92
N ALA A 92 5.55 21.58 -19.72
CA ALA A 92 4.89 20.33 -19.37
C ALA A 92 3.67 20.61 -18.51
N TRP A 93 2.69 19.71 -18.59
CA TRP A 93 1.61 19.68 -17.63
C TRP A 93 2.13 19.07 -16.32
N LEU A 94 2.04 19.83 -15.23
CA LEU A 94 2.32 19.27 -13.91
C LEU A 94 1.18 18.34 -13.51
N ALA A 95 1.52 17.17 -12.95
CA ALA A 95 0.53 16.28 -12.39
C ALA A 95 -0.26 17.02 -11.30
N PRO A 96 -1.59 16.80 -11.19
CA PRO A 96 -2.36 17.38 -10.09
C PRO A 96 -1.76 16.89 -8.77
N LEU A 97 -1.35 17.83 -7.92
CA LEU A 97 -0.99 17.54 -6.54
C LEU A 97 -2.23 17.78 -5.69
N THR A 98 -2.68 16.74 -4.99
CA THR A 98 -3.64 16.93 -3.90
C THR A 98 -2.85 16.98 -2.61
N THR A 99 -2.83 18.14 -1.97
CA THR A 99 -2.36 18.22 -0.60
C THR A 99 -3.58 18.08 0.29
N TRP A 100 -3.48 17.25 1.31
CA TRP A 100 -4.59 17.07 2.25
C TRP A 100 -4.07 17.19 3.67
N ALA A 101 -4.88 17.86 4.49
CA ALA A 101 -4.60 18.07 5.90
C ALA A 101 -5.73 17.47 6.73
N CYS A 102 -5.36 16.69 7.75
CA CYS A 102 -6.30 16.13 8.69
C CYS A 102 -6.71 17.17 9.73
N ARG A 103 -8.02 17.45 9.85
CA ARG A 103 -8.54 18.38 10.88
C ARG A 103 -8.43 17.86 12.31
N GLY A 104 -8.45 16.54 12.50
CA GLY A 104 -8.43 15.93 13.84
C GLY A 104 -7.02 15.81 14.43
N CYS A 105 -6.04 15.35 13.66
CA CYS A 105 -4.69 15.07 14.17
C CYS A 105 -3.58 15.93 13.54
N GLY A 106 -3.91 16.87 12.65
CA GLY A 106 -2.94 17.75 12.00
C GLY A 106 -1.95 17.03 11.07
N PHE A 107 -2.22 15.77 10.73
CA PHE A 107 -1.40 15.02 9.79
C PHE A 107 -1.62 15.54 8.36
N GLU A 108 -0.53 15.91 7.69
CA GLU A 108 -0.54 16.45 6.32
C GLU A 108 0.36 15.60 5.42
N GLN A 109 -0.07 15.38 4.18
CA GLN A 109 0.74 14.78 3.12
C GLN A 109 0.34 15.28 1.73
N ASP A 110 1.32 15.20 0.83
CA ASP A 110 1.15 15.43 -0.60
C ASP A 110 0.94 14.08 -1.28
N GLU A 111 -0.27 13.82 -1.78
CA GLU A 111 -0.61 12.56 -2.44
C GLU A 111 -1.64 12.81 -3.52
N ALA A 112 -1.46 12.28 -4.72
CA ALA A 112 -2.44 12.45 -5.79
C ALA A 112 -3.73 11.71 -5.43
N ILE A 113 -4.78 12.44 -5.04
CA ILE A 113 -6.11 11.87 -4.78
C ILE A 113 -6.98 12.12 -6.02
N PRO A 114 -7.65 11.09 -6.56
CA PRO A 114 -8.61 11.30 -7.64
C PRO A 114 -9.75 12.21 -7.16
N CYS A 115 -9.92 13.37 -7.80
CA CYS A 115 -11.01 14.29 -7.52
C CYS A 115 -12.18 14.00 -8.46
N GLY A 116 -13.34 13.64 -7.92
CA GLY A 116 -14.54 13.34 -8.72
C GLY A 116 -15.09 14.52 -9.53
N SER A 117 -14.65 15.75 -9.22
CA SER A 117 -14.99 16.97 -9.96
C SER A 117 -13.99 17.32 -11.06
N CYS A 118 -12.82 16.67 -11.10
CA CYS A 118 -11.85 16.86 -12.16
C CYS A 118 -12.22 15.95 -13.34
N PRO A 119 -12.21 16.46 -14.59
CA PRO A 119 -12.45 15.62 -15.75
C PRO A 119 -11.39 14.51 -15.81
N ALA A 120 -11.84 13.25 -15.86
CA ALA A 120 -10.98 12.15 -16.25
C ALA A 120 -10.56 12.38 -17.71
N GLU A 121 -9.27 12.22 -17.98
CA GLU A 121 -8.58 12.43 -19.25
C GLU A 121 -9.43 12.36 -20.53
N SER A 122 -9.31 13.38 -21.38
CA SER A 122 -9.69 13.34 -22.81
C SER A 122 -8.45 13.41 -23.67
#